data_AF-W1W9X1-F1
#
_entry.id   AF-W1W9X1-F1
#
_cell.length_a   1.000
_cell.length_b   1.000
_cell.length_c   1.000
_cell.angle_alpha   90.00
_cell.angle_beta   90.00
_cell.angle_gamma   90.00
#
_symmetry.space_group_name_H-M   'P 1'
#
loop_
_entity.id
_entity.type
_entity.pdbx_description
1 polymer ?
#
loop_
_entity_poly.entity_id
_entity_poly.type
_entity_poly.pdbx_seq_one_letter_code
_entity_poly.pdbx_strand_id
1 'polypeptide(L)'
;MFNNPYEAPQELATGGHVTKELNSVTVHFDDIHYSLSSGQLNGGYHHTLAVRNQQLTYQIETEKDLPGGSVANYLAQEFEHIDTPVHFSTALLTSATMNLHAYAKVEEHDTIVETIVTAGYEKTAHRAGTGYCYEPSYVCYNEPSRVR
;
A
#
# COMPACT_ATOMS: atom_id res chain seq x y z
N MET A 1 -13.33 -5.37 18.62
CA MET A 1 -13.30 -4.65 17.33
C MET A 1 -12.41 -3.44 17.49
N PHE A 2 -11.37 -3.34 16.67
CA PHE A 2 -10.57 -2.12 16.58
C PHE A 2 -11.40 -1.08 15.80
N ASN A 3 -11.63 0.09 16.38
CA ASN A 3 -12.30 1.19 15.70
C ASN A 3 -11.22 2.16 15.24
N ASN A 4 -11.02 2.31 13.93
CA ASN A 4 -10.00 3.21 13.38
C ASN A 4 -10.59 4.62 13.25
N PRO A 5 -10.20 5.59 14.10
CA PRO A 5 -10.76 6.94 14.05
C PRO A 5 -10.32 7.74 12.80
N TYR A 6 -9.32 7.24 12.06
CA TYR A 6 -8.80 7.83 10.84
C TYR A 6 -9.17 6.99 9.61
N GLU A 7 -10.29 6.28 9.68
CA GLU A 7 -10.73 5.43 8.59
C GLU A 7 -11.05 6.24 7.33
N ALA A 8 -10.60 5.75 6.17
CA ALA A 8 -10.92 6.37 4.89
C ALA A 8 -12.42 6.24 4.59
N PRO A 9 -13.07 7.31 4.09
CA PRO A 9 -14.45 7.28 3.66
C PRO A 9 -14.62 6.35 2.45
N GLN A 10 -15.85 5.95 2.15
CA GLN A 10 -16.14 5.13 0.96
C GLN A 10 -15.97 5.91 -0.35
N GLU A 11 -16.09 7.24 -0.30
CA GLU A 11 -15.93 8.13 -1.45
C GLU A 11 -15.08 9.33 -1.03
N LEU A 12 -14.09 9.65 -1.86
CA LEU A 12 -13.21 10.80 -1.67
C LEU A 12 -13.89 12.07 -2.18
N ALA A 13 -13.61 13.20 -1.53
CA ALA A 13 -14.14 14.49 -1.97
C ALA A 13 -13.57 14.95 -3.33
N THR A 14 -12.38 14.48 -3.71
CA THR A 14 -11.76 14.68 -5.03
C THR A 14 -12.31 13.73 -6.09
N GLY A 15 -13.29 12.90 -5.74
CA GLY A 15 -13.75 11.80 -6.57
C GLY A 15 -12.94 10.52 -6.33
N GLY A 16 -13.61 9.40 -6.55
CA GLY A 16 -13.06 8.06 -6.42
C GLY A 16 -13.62 7.28 -5.23
N HIS A 17 -13.86 6.00 -5.46
CA HIS A 17 -14.46 5.07 -4.53
C HIS A 17 -13.40 4.21 -3.85
N VAL A 18 -13.38 4.23 -2.52
CA VAL A 18 -12.42 3.48 -1.71
C VAL A 18 -13.00 2.10 -1.37
N THR A 19 -12.36 1.05 -1.87
CA THR A 19 -12.62 -0.33 -1.49
C THR A 19 -11.51 -0.81 -0.56
N LYS A 20 -11.90 -1.26 0.64
CA LYS A 20 -11.01 -1.83 1.65
C LYS A 20 -11.26 -3.33 1.74
N GLU A 21 -10.24 -4.11 1.43
CA GLU A 21 -10.24 -5.56 1.60
C GLU A 21 -9.24 -5.93 2.69
N LEU A 22 -9.21 -7.22 3.07
CA LEU A 22 -8.31 -7.70 4.13
C LEU A 22 -6.84 -7.34 3.86
N ASN A 23 -6.42 -7.44 2.59
CA ASN A 23 -5.03 -7.28 2.16
C ASN A 23 -4.83 -6.11 1.21
N SER A 24 -5.85 -5.26 1.00
CA SER A 24 -5.65 -4.08 0.15
C SER A 24 -6.53 -2.89 0.51
N VAL A 25 -6.05 -1.72 0.10
CA VAL A 25 -6.88 -0.53 -0.08
C VAL A 25 -6.78 -0.12 -1.54
N THR A 26 -7.91 -0.03 -2.22
CA THR A 26 -8.00 0.39 -3.62
C THR A 26 -8.88 1.62 -3.73
N VAL A 27 -8.47 2.59 -4.53
CA VAL A 27 -9.32 3.71 -4.95
C VAL A 27 -9.58 3.54 -6.43
N HIS A 28 -10.85 3.46 -6.80
CA HIS A 28 -11.32 3.42 -8.18
C HIS A 28 -11.86 4.78 -8.59
N PHE A 29 -11.62 5.20 -9.82
CA PHE A 29 -12.14 6.43 -10.38
C PHE A 29 -13.12 6.12 -11.52
N ASP A 30 -14.21 6.87 -11.58
CA ASP A 30 -15.22 6.73 -12.64
C ASP A 30 -14.69 7.19 -14.01
N ASP A 31 -13.80 8.20 -13.98
CA ASP A 31 -13.15 8.77 -15.15
C ASP A 31 -11.62 8.63 -15.07
N ILE A 32 -10.97 8.67 -16.23
CA ILE A 32 -9.52 8.60 -16.33
C ILE A 32 -8.88 9.84 -15.71
N HIS A 33 -7.99 9.63 -14.75
CA HIS A 33 -7.19 10.69 -14.14
C HIS A 33 -5.76 10.69 -14.69
N TYR A 34 -5.19 11.88 -14.89
CA TYR A 34 -3.76 12.00 -15.14
C TYR A 34 -3.03 11.93 -13.80
N SER A 35 -2.08 11.02 -13.68
CA SER A 35 -1.42 10.72 -12.40
C SER A 35 0.09 10.65 -12.55
N LEU A 36 0.78 11.00 -11.47
CA LEU A 36 2.19 10.69 -11.26
C LEU A 36 2.27 9.68 -10.12
N SER A 37 2.76 8.48 -10.42
CA SER A 37 2.85 7.39 -9.44
C SER A 37 4.29 6.93 -9.23
N SER A 38 4.62 6.56 -8.00
CA SER A 38 5.85 5.81 -7.66
C SER A 38 5.57 4.31 -7.47
N GLY A 39 4.40 3.83 -7.89
CA GLY A 39 4.02 2.42 -7.78
C GLY A 39 4.96 1.50 -8.56
N GLN A 40 5.12 0.28 -8.07
CA GLN A 40 5.90 -0.75 -8.76
C GLN A 40 5.17 -1.26 -10.02
N LEU A 41 3.84 -1.18 -10.05
CA LEU A 41 3.04 -1.38 -11.26
C LEU A 41 2.72 -0.02 -11.89
N ASN A 42 3.07 0.14 -13.17
CA ASN A 42 2.78 1.33 -13.99
C ASN A 42 3.11 2.67 -13.31
N GLY A 43 4.25 2.72 -12.60
CA GLY A 43 4.80 3.97 -12.08
C GLY A 43 5.20 4.94 -13.20
N GLY A 44 5.35 6.22 -12.85
CA GLY A 44 5.59 7.32 -13.77
C GLY A 44 4.34 8.14 -14.07
N TYR A 45 4.39 8.90 -15.16
CA TYR A 45 3.24 9.66 -15.65
C TYR A 45 2.31 8.76 -16.45
N HIS A 46 1.07 8.57 -15.98
CA HIS A 46 0.12 7.67 -16.62
C HIS A 46 -1.34 8.05 -16.36
N HIS A 47 -2.21 7.55 -17.22
CA HIS A 47 -3.66 7.59 -17.08
C HIS A 47 -4.14 6.49 -16.12
N THR A 48 -4.87 6.86 -15.07
CA THR A 48 -5.23 5.95 -13.99
C THR A 48 -6.72 5.96 -13.71
N LEU A 49 -7.29 4.76 -13.61
CA LEU A 49 -8.64 4.43 -13.15
C LEU A 49 -8.62 3.73 -11.78
N ALA A 50 -7.47 3.18 -11.36
CA ALA A 50 -7.35 2.61 -10.03
C ALA A 50 -5.95 2.76 -9.43
N VAL A 51 -5.89 3.08 -8.14
CA VAL A 51 -4.67 3.03 -7.32
C VAL A 51 -4.84 1.99 -6.22
N ARG A 52 -3.83 1.15 -5.97
CA ARG A 52 -3.92 0.09 -4.94
C ARG A 52 -2.67 0.00 -4.09
N ASN A 53 -2.87 -0.02 -2.77
CA ASN A 53 -1.88 -0.55 -1.84
C ASN A 53 -2.22 -2.02 -1.58
N GLN A 54 -1.30 -2.91 -1.94
CA GLN A 54 -1.42 -4.35 -1.76
C GLN A 54 -0.51 -4.80 -0.61
N GLN A 55 -1.07 -5.45 0.39
CA GLN A 55 -0.33 -6.09 1.46
C GLN A 55 0.25 -7.43 1.00
N LEU A 56 1.56 -7.62 1.17
CA LEU A 56 2.18 -8.94 1.12
C LEU A 56 2.03 -9.61 2.49
N THR A 57 1.32 -10.74 2.53
CA THR A 57 0.96 -11.44 3.78
C THR A 57 1.83 -12.65 4.09
N TYR A 58 2.80 -12.95 3.22
CA TYR A 58 3.69 -14.10 3.34
C TYR A 58 5.13 -13.70 3.02
N GLN A 59 6.08 -14.46 3.57
CA GLN A 59 7.49 -14.27 3.28
C GLN A 59 7.82 -14.82 1.89
N ILE A 60 8.65 -14.07 1.16
CA ILE A 60 9.29 -14.49 -0.09
C ILE A 60 10.79 -14.34 0.08
N GLU A 61 11.57 -15.27 -0.46
CA GLU A 61 13.03 -15.20 -0.43
C GLU A 61 13.54 -14.34 -1.60
N THR A 62 12.89 -14.47 -2.75
CA THR A 62 13.20 -13.71 -3.95
C THR A 62 11.93 -13.20 -4.62
N GLU A 63 12.05 -12.13 -5.40
CA GLU A 63 10.94 -11.61 -6.21
C GLU A 63 10.33 -12.67 -7.16
N LYS A 64 11.13 -13.65 -7.58
CA LYS A 64 10.67 -14.74 -8.47
C LYS A 64 9.68 -15.70 -7.79
N ASP A 65 9.62 -15.69 -6.46
CA ASP A 65 8.71 -16.52 -5.69
C ASP A 65 7.29 -15.90 -5.61
N LEU A 66 7.13 -14.65 -6.05
CA LEU A 66 5.81 -14.05 -6.21
C LEU A 66 5.04 -14.73 -7.35
N PRO A 67 3.70 -14.85 -7.23
CA PRO A 67 2.86 -15.20 -8.36
C PRO A 67 3.14 -14.28 -9.56
N GLY A 68 3.31 -14.87 -10.75
CA GLY A 68 3.73 -14.14 -11.94
C GLY A 68 5.23 -13.83 -12.04
N GLY A 69 6.04 -14.19 -11.04
CA GLY A 69 7.51 -14.17 -11.08
C GLY A 69 8.15 -12.77 -11.02
N SER A 70 7.35 -11.74 -10.77
CA SER A 70 7.81 -10.37 -10.51
C SER A 70 6.78 -9.59 -9.69
N VAL A 71 7.18 -8.49 -9.05
CA VAL A 71 6.26 -7.60 -8.32
C VAL A 71 5.20 -7.04 -9.25
N ALA A 72 5.58 -6.61 -10.46
CA ALA A 72 4.65 -6.04 -11.43
C ALA A 72 3.59 -7.05 -11.87
N ASN A 73 4.00 -8.29 -12.18
CA ASN A 73 3.05 -9.33 -12.59
C ASN A 73 2.14 -9.76 -11.44
N TYR A 74 2.65 -9.83 -10.21
CA TYR A 74 1.82 -10.10 -9.04
C TYR A 74 0.73 -9.02 -8.88
N LEU A 75 1.11 -7.74 -8.90
CA LEU A 75 0.16 -6.64 -8.79
C LEU A 75 -0.83 -6.59 -9.97
N ALA A 76 -0.39 -6.94 -11.18
CA ALA A 76 -1.28 -7.05 -12.33
C ALA A 76 -2.35 -8.13 -12.11
N GLN A 77 -1.98 -9.31 -11.61
CA GLN A 77 -2.93 -10.38 -11.28
C GLN A 77 -3.93 -9.95 -10.20
N GLU A 78 -3.50 -9.19 -9.19
CA GLU A 78 -4.42 -8.65 -8.18
C GLU A 78 -5.48 -7.73 -8.79
N PHE A 79 -5.13 -6.92 -9.81
CA PHE A 79 -6.11 -6.11 -10.54
C PHE A 79 -7.01 -6.95 -11.47
N GLU A 80 -6.47 -7.99 -12.10
CA GLU A 80 -7.27 -8.94 -12.88
C GLU A 80 -8.33 -9.64 -12.02
N HIS A 81 -8.00 -9.99 -10.77
CA HIS A 81 -8.95 -10.62 -9.84
C HIS A 81 -10.13 -9.72 -9.43
N ILE A 82 -9.97 -8.40 -9.52
CA ILE A 82 -11.01 -7.42 -9.21
C ILE A 82 -11.57 -6.76 -10.49
N ASP A 83 -11.41 -7.43 -11.64
CA ASP A 83 -11.92 -6.99 -12.95
C ASP A 83 -11.54 -5.55 -13.33
N THR A 84 -10.36 -5.09 -12.90
CA THR A 84 -9.90 -3.71 -13.13
C THR A 84 -8.82 -3.67 -14.23
N PRO A 85 -8.91 -2.75 -15.22
CA PRO A 85 -7.94 -2.68 -16.31
C PRO A 85 -6.51 -2.38 -15.83
N VAL A 86 -5.63 -3.38 -15.91
CA VAL A 86 -4.23 -3.30 -15.44
C VAL A 86 -3.49 -2.12 -16.07
N HIS A 87 -3.66 -1.87 -17.37
CA HIS A 87 -2.97 -0.77 -18.07
C HIS A 87 -3.36 0.62 -17.55
N PHE A 88 -4.53 0.77 -16.93
CA PHE A 88 -4.98 2.03 -16.32
C PHE A 88 -4.90 1.97 -14.79
N SER A 89 -4.06 1.09 -14.26
CA SER A 89 -3.95 0.90 -12.81
C SER A 89 -2.51 1.04 -12.36
N THR A 90 -2.31 1.59 -11.18
CA THR A 90 -1.01 1.64 -10.52
C THR A 90 -1.10 1.09 -9.11
N ALA A 91 -0.05 0.41 -8.66
CA ALA A 91 -0.05 -0.20 -7.35
C ALA A 91 1.31 -0.23 -6.69
N LEU A 92 1.25 -0.31 -5.37
CA LEU A 92 2.38 -0.49 -4.47
C LEU A 92 2.17 -1.74 -3.62
N LEU A 93 3.15 -2.62 -3.63
CA LEU A 93 3.30 -3.74 -2.71
C LEU A 93 3.94 -3.25 -1.40
N THR A 94 3.31 -3.57 -0.28
CA THR A 94 3.74 -3.16 1.07
C THR A 94 3.59 -4.31 2.07
N SER A 95 4.36 -4.30 3.16
CA SER A 95 4.14 -5.20 4.29
C SER A 95 3.20 -4.61 5.34
N ALA A 96 2.79 -3.36 5.18
CA ALA A 96 1.87 -2.69 6.09
C ALA A 96 0.50 -3.38 6.10
N THR A 97 -0.13 -3.49 7.27
CA THR A 97 -1.50 -3.98 7.35
C THR A 97 -2.49 -2.91 6.91
N MET A 98 -3.48 -3.30 6.11
CA MET A 98 -4.53 -2.39 5.66
C MET A 98 -5.51 -1.99 6.77
N ASN A 99 -5.54 -2.77 7.86
CA ASN A 99 -6.28 -2.43 9.08
C ASN A 99 -5.74 -1.17 9.77
N LEU A 100 -4.45 -0.86 9.57
CA LEU A 100 -3.79 0.33 10.11
C LEU A 100 -3.52 1.31 8.96
N HIS A 101 -4.61 1.93 8.50
CA HIS A 101 -4.52 3.08 7.60
C HIS A 101 -4.99 4.35 8.30
N ALA A 102 -4.55 5.51 7.81
CA ALA A 102 -5.04 6.80 8.23
C ALA A 102 -5.45 7.62 7.01
N TYR A 103 -6.60 8.26 7.11
CA TYR A 103 -7.11 9.22 6.15
C TYR A 103 -6.99 10.63 6.71
N ALA A 104 -6.52 11.54 5.87
CA ALA A 104 -6.50 12.97 6.14
C ALA A 104 -6.95 13.73 4.89
N LYS A 105 -7.71 14.79 5.10
CA LYS A 105 -8.12 15.75 4.08
C LYS A 105 -7.65 17.14 4.48
N VAL A 106 -6.99 17.82 3.56
CA VAL A 106 -6.63 19.23 3.70
C VAL A 106 -7.24 19.98 2.53
N GLU A 107 -7.96 21.05 2.83
CA GLU A 107 -8.55 21.93 1.84
C GLU A 107 -7.91 23.30 1.99
N GLU A 108 -7.31 23.81 0.91
CA GLU A 108 -6.69 25.13 0.87
C GLU A 108 -7.14 25.81 -0.42
N HIS A 109 -7.95 26.85 -0.29
CA HIS A 109 -8.54 27.59 -1.42
C HIS A 109 -9.32 26.69 -2.39
N ASP A 110 -8.79 26.49 -3.60
CA ASP A 110 -9.35 25.69 -4.69
C ASP A 110 -8.70 24.30 -4.80
N THR A 111 -7.84 23.94 -3.84
CA THR A 111 -7.10 22.68 -3.83
C THR A 111 -7.53 21.79 -2.67
N ILE A 112 -7.92 20.55 -2.97
CA ILE A 112 -8.17 19.51 -1.99
C ILE A 112 -7.07 18.46 -2.10
N VAL A 113 -6.45 18.12 -0.96
CA VAL A 113 -5.50 17.03 -0.85
C VAL A 113 -6.08 15.99 0.10
N GLU A 114 -6.39 14.81 -0.46
CA GLU A 114 -6.78 13.63 0.30
C GLU A 114 -5.63 12.64 0.33
N THR A 115 -5.32 12.13 1.52
CA THR A 115 -4.23 11.19 1.73
C THR A 115 -4.75 9.98 2.48
N ILE A 116 -4.55 8.79 1.90
CA ILE A 116 -4.69 7.50 2.59
C ILE A 116 -3.29 6.93 2.80
N VAL A 117 -2.87 6.82 4.05
CA VAL A 117 -1.59 6.26 4.43
C VAL A 117 -1.80 4.89 5.05
N THR A 118 -1.29 3.84 4.42
CA THR A 118 -1.21 2.51 5.05
C THR A 118 0.12 2.39 5.77
N ALA A 119 0.11 2.23 7.08
CA ALA A 119 1.32 2.20 7.89
C ALA A 119 1.35 1.02 8.87
N GLY A 120 2.49 0.35 8.91
CA GLY A 120 2.89 -0.49 10.05
C GLY A 120 2.44 -1.95 10.03
N TYR A 121 3.17 -2.71 10.83
CA TYR A 121 2.82 -3.96 11.50
C TYR A 121 2.84 -3.61 13.00
N GLU A 122 2.17 -4.35 13.90
CA GLU A 122 2.09 -4.03 15.35
C GLU A 122 3.45 -3.77 16.03
N LYS A 123 4.54 -4.22 15.41
CA LYS A 123 5.90 -3.70 15.62
C LYS A 123 6.42 -3.19 14.29
N THR A 124 6.63 -1.89 14.18
CA THR A 124 7.06 -1.24 12.94
C THR A 124 8.38 -1.83 12.45
N ALA A 125 8.45 -1.93 11.12
CA ALA A 125 9.63 -2.29 10.38
C ALA A 125 10.88 -1.65 10.99
N HIS A 126 11.86 -2.53 11.15
CA HIS A 126 13.21 -2.24 11.56
C HIS A 126 13.76 -1.00 10.83
N ARG A 127 14.41 -0.07 11.55
CA ARG A 127 15.11 1.07 10.90
C ARG A 127 16.07 0.51 9.86
N ALA A 128 16.13 1.12 8.67
CA ALA A 128 17.17 0.80 7.69
C ALA A 128 18.56 0.88 8.37
N GLY A 129 19.29 -0.23 8.40
CA GLY A 129 20.60 -0.36 9.06
C GLY A 129 20.60 -1.00 10.46
N THR A 130 19.45 -1.42 10.98
CA THR A 130 19.39 -2.26 12.20
C THR A 130 18.99 -3.70 11.77
N GLY A 131 19.59 -4.73 12.37
CA GLY A 131 19.54 -6.12 11.86
C GLY A 131 18.20 -6.83 12.07
N TYR A 132 17.85 -7.81 11.23
CA TYR A 132 16.53 -8.46 11.24
C TYR A 132 16.07 -8.94 12.64
N CYS A 133 14.86 -8.51 13.06
CA CYS A 133 14.18 -9.10 14.22
C CYS A 133 13.32 -10.27 13.76
N TYR A 134 13.87 -11.47 13.75
CA TYR A 134 13.08 -12.71 13.64
C TYR A 134 13.22 -13.52 14.92
N GLU A 135 12.37 -13.26 15.92
CA GLU A 135 12.01 -14.29 16.89
C GLU A 135 10.57 -14.09 17.40
N PRO A 136 9.77 -15.17 17.51
CA PRO A 136 8.52 -15.17 18.25
C PRO A 136 8.84 -15.35 19.74
N SER A 137 9.48 -14.36 20.35
CA SER A 137 9.71 -14.38 21.79
C SER A 137 9.65 -12.96 22.35
N TYR A 138 8.95 -12.79 23.47
CA TYR A 138 8.56 -11.51 24.08
C TYR A 138 9.73 -10.75 24.74
N VAL A 139 10.93 -10.71 24.13
CA VAL A 139 12.08 -9.99 24.71
C VAL A 139 12.93 -9.36 23.60
N CYS A 140 12.86 -8.03 23.47
CA CYS A 140 13.79 -7.28 22.63
C CYS A 140 15.12 -7.11 23.38
N TYR A 141 16.21 -7.71 22.89
CA TYR A 141 17.56 -7.37 23.34
C TYR A 141 18.16 -6.31 22.42
N ASN A 142 18.57 -5.18 23.00
CA ASN A 142 19.36 -4.16 22.32
C ASN A 142 20.84 -4.54 22.39
N GLU A 143 21.41 -5.07 21.30
CA GLU A 143 22.86 -5.01 21.12
C GLU A 143 23.21 -3.88 20.14
N PRO A 144 24.05 -2.91 20.55
CA PRO A 144 24.55 -1.89 19.63
C PRO A 144 25.56 -2.53 18.66
N SER A 145 25.27 -2.41 17.37
CA SER A 145 26.13 -2.86 16.28
C SER A 145 27.52 -2.22 16.37
N ARG A 146 28.55 -3.07 16.48
CA ARG A 146 29.95 -2.68 16.20
C ARG A 146 30.11 -2.53 14.70
N VAL A 147 30.35 -1.30 14.26
CA VAL A 147 30.87 -0.98 12.93
C VAL A 147 32.27 -1.59 12.80
N ARG A 148 32.50 -2.36 11.72
CA ARG A 148 33.83 -2.62 11.17
C ARG A 148 33.89 -2.03 9.78
#